data_AF-A0A381UCV8-F1
#
_entry.id   AF-A0A381UCV8-F1
#
_cell.length_a   1.000
_cell.length_b   1.000
_cell.length_c   1.000
_cell.angle_alpha   90.00
_cell.angle_beta   90.00
_cell.angle_gamma   90.00
#
_symmetry.space_group_name_H-M   'P 1'
#
loop_
_entity.id
_entity.type
_entity.pdbx_description
1 polymer ?
#
loop_
_entity_poly.entity_id
_entity_poly.type
_entity_poly.pdbx_seq_one_letter_code
_entity_poly.pdbx_strand_id
1 'polypeptide(L)'
;MERYFNSLLIVFILSGTTFFAQDQSRKGRGSKRNVDQFKVTAYPVVTEGDNIRLLVYGLIPYQSLQFIKDEGGFSAGYEASLGIRDKDGNQIDRNIFQSTVSVGDYVSTINRSAREIVMAEFIVKATEYTVVGELIDADTRLKGIVREKIDMTGLLQPLAIYPPFLIGEYPGNWGLEENKIPVSTKDISHKVKDFTLFLSGRVKPGNFTINVVAKDANDDVFWDKELKLSSENEIFTRRILIDRKPDENLTVAIDVTITQKNTSDSKAMELRIRKPGLTSFIINIDEALDQMRYVVTDDEYKRVKNAKRKEKEKLFYQFWKDRDPSPGTVVNELMDQYYYRVSYTNEHFAAVGSPGWKSDMGMIYILFGPPDDTQRSFSRGSRDTYETWYYYSINRNFSFYDDNGFGDYKLTTPYFRGVGW
;
A
#
# COMPACT_ATOMS: atom_id res chain seq x y z
N MET A 1 53.82 -38.36 52.59
CA MET A 1 54.64 -38.38 51.36
C MET A 1 53.65 -38.47 50.21
N GLU A 2 53.31 -37.34 49.59
CA GLU A 2 53.88 -36.90 48.30
C GLU A 2 53.53 -37.90 47.17
N ARG A 3 52.94 -37.55 46.03
CA ARG A 3 52.94 -36.28 45.30
C ARG A 3 51.80 -36.25 44.28
N TYR A 4 51.34 -35.03 44.03
CA TYR A 4 50.48 -34.59 42.94
C TYR A 4 51.06 -34.94 41.57
N PHE A 5 50.20 -35.37 40.64
CA PHE A 5 50.43 -35.17 39.20
C PHE A 5 49.18 -34.53 38.58
N ASN A 6 49.35 -33.27 38.19
CA ASN A 6 48.40 -32.47 37.44
C ASN A 6 48.09 -33.15 36.11
N SER A 7 46.81 -33.44 35.87
CA SER A 7 46.29 -33.65 34.51
C SER A 7 45.57 -32.38 34.09
N LEU A 8 46.22 -31.64 33.20
CA LEU A 8 45.75 -30.40 32.58
C LEU A 8 44.58 -30.74 31.65
N LEU A 9 43.34 -30.49 32.08
CA LEU A 9 42.17 -30.59 31.20
C LEU A 9 42.13 -29.33 30.32
N ILE A 10 42.69 -29.43 29.11
CA ILE A 10 42.57 -28.39 28.08
C ILE A 10 41.12 -28.42 27.58
N VAL A 11 40.31 -27.49 28.09
CA VAL A 11 38.98 -27.20 27.56
C VAL A 11 39.17 -26.47 26.22
N PHE A 12 38.98 -27.20 25.12
CA PHE A 12 38.76 -26.58 23.82
C PHE A 12 37.41 -25.89 23.84
N ILE A 13 37.41 -24.58 24.09
CA ILE A 13 36.26 -23.72 23.82
C ILE A 13 36.20 -23.59 22.30
N LEU A 14 35.43 -24.47 21.63
CA LEU A 14 34.94 -24.20 20.29
C LEU A 14 33.92 -23.06 20.42
N SER A 15 34.40 -21.82 20.26
CA SER A 15 33.56 -20.68 19.92
C SER A 15 32.97 -20.95 18.54
N GLY A 16 31.76 -21.54 18.53
CA GLY A 16 30.93 -21.59 17.35
C GLY A 16 30.57 -20.18 16.93
N THR A 17 31.34 -19.63 16.00
CA THR A 17 30.96 -18.41 15.29
C THR A 17 29.70 -18.73 14.50
N THR A 18 28.55 -18.30 15.02
CA THR A 18 27.35 -18.18 14.21
C THR A 18 27.65 -17.15 13.15
N PHE A 19 27.99 -17.63 11.95
CA PHE A 19 27.88 -16.82 10.75
C PHE A 19 26.41 -16.43 10.63
N PHE A 20 26.08 -15.24 11.11
CA PHE A 20 24.91 -14.51 10.65
C PHE A 20 25.16 -14.23 9.17
N ALA A 21 24.75 -15.17 8.32
CA ALA A 21 24.41 -14.83 6.96
C ALA A 21 23.27 -13.83 7.06
N GLN A 22 23.61 -12.54 6.93
CA GLN A 22 22.66 -11.53 6.54
C GLN A 22 22.06 -12.04 5.24
N ASP A 23 20.83 -12.56 5.31
CA ASP A 23 19.99 -12.73 4.13
C ASP A 23 19.61 -11.31 3.68
N GLN A 24 20.59 -10.62 3.09
CA GLN A 24 20.30 -9.56 2.13
C GLN A 24 19.56 -10.27 1.00
N SER A 25 18.24 -10.34 1.14
CA SER A 25 17.36 -10.58 0.02
C SER A 25 17.67 -9.47 -0.98
N ARG A 26 18.59 -9.75 -1.91
CA ARG A 26 18.66 -9.08 -3.19
C ARG A 26 17.31 -9.34 -3.81
N LYS A 27 16.33 -8.45 -3.57
CA LYS A 27 15.19 -8.25 -4.44
C LYS A 27 15.76 -7.78 -5.78
N GLY A 28 16.31 -8.73 -6.54
CA GLY A 28 16.43 -8.56 -7.96
C GLY A 28 15.04 -8.22 -8.47
N ARG A 29 14.94 -7.19 -9.31
CA ARG A 29 13.82 -6.97 -10.21
C ARG A 29 13.72 -8.17 -11.18
N GLY A 30 13.47 -9.37 -10.67
CA GLY A 30 12.91 -10.44 -11.46
C GLY A 30 11.52 -9.98 -11.84
N SER A 31 11.22 -9.95 -13.13
CA SER A 31 9.85 -9.77 -13.62
C SER A 31 8.96 -10.74 -12.83
N LYS A 32 8.00 -10.23 -12.06
CA LYS A 32 7.05 -11.09 -11.34
C LYS A 32 6.44 -12.05 -12.36
N ARG A 33 6.44 -13.35 -12.09
CA ARG A 33 5.81 -14.32 -12.99
C ARG A 33 4.31 -14.06 -13.00
N ASN A 34 3.62 -14.49 -14.04
CA ASN A 34 2.17 -14.31 -14.17
C ASN A 34 1.42 -14.76 -12.91
N VAL A 35 1.68 -15.99 -12.44
CA VAL A 35 1.07 -16.55 -11.23
C VAL A 35 1.34 -15.75 -9.94
N ASP A 36 2.39 -14.91 -9.90
CA ASP A 36 2.72 -14.06 -8.75
C ASP A 36 1.84 -12.78 -8.68
N GLN A 37 0.92 -12.59 -9.63
CA GLN A 37 -0.06 -11.49 -9.64
C GLN A 37 -1.36 -11.81 -8.88
N PHE A 38 -1.54 -13.07 -8.47
CA PHE A 38 -2.58 -13.51 -7.55
C PHE A 38 -2.56 -12.67 -6.25
N LYS A 39 -3.73 -12.37 -5.70
CA LYS A 39 -3.87 -11.64 -4.44
C LYS A 39 -4.76 -12.38 -3.47
N VAL A 40 -4.44 -12.24 -2.19
CA VAL A 40 -5.27 -12.72 -1.09
C VAL A 40 -5.64 -11.52 -0.23
N THR A 41 -6.88 -11.50 0.23
CA THR A 41 -7.34 -10.56 1.27
C THR A 41 -8.18 -11.31 2.29
N ALA A 42 -8.12 -10.87 3.55
CA ALA A 42 -8.85 -11.50 4.65
C ALA A 42 -9.60 -10.45 5.49
N TYR A 43 -10.84 -10.77 5.85
CA TYR A 43 -11.75 -9.85 6.54
C TYR A 43 -12.39 -10.56 7.74
N PRO A 44 -12.04 -10.19 8.98
CA PRO A 44 -12.69 -10.74 10.16
C PRO A 44 -14.09 -10.12 10.28
N VAL A 45 -15.07 -10.97 10.57
CA VAL A 45 -16.46 -10.62 10.81
C VAL A 45 -16.86 -11.20 12.15
N VAL A 46 -17.56 -10.39 12.95
CA VAL A 46 -18.01 -10.82 14.28
C VAL A 46 -19.01 -11.99 14.19
N THR A 47 -18.92 -12.92 15.13
CA THR A 47 -19.93 -13.95 15.37
C THR A 47 -20.40 -13.91 16.81
N GLU A 48 -21.55 -14.50 17.11
CA GLU A 48 -21.94 -14.81 18.48
C GLU A 48 -20.92 -15.78 19.11
N GLY A 49 -20.59 -15.57 20.39
CA GLY A 49 -19.62 -16.41 21.13
C GLY A 49 -18.14 -16.01 20.93
N ASP A 50 -17.23 -16.95 21.20
CA ASP A 50 -15.78 -16.69 21.33
C ASP A 50 -14.95 -17.08 20.08
N ASN A 51 -15.61 -17.14 18.93
CA ASN A 51 -14.95 -17.37 17.65
C ASN A 51 -15.07 -16.11 16.78
N ILE A 52 -14.28 -16.08 15.72
CA ILE A 52 -14.30 -15.06 14.69
C ILE A 52 -14.50 -15.76 13.35
N ARG A 53 -15.41 -15.22 12.55
CA ARG A 53 -15.60 -15.65 11.17
C ARG A 53 -14.63 -14.88 10.28
N LEU A 54 -13.65 -15.56 9.72
CA LEU A 54 -12.65 -14.99 8.83
C LEU A 54 -13.02 -15.31 7.37
N LEU A 55 -13.42 -14.27 6.62
CA LEU A 55 -13.68 -14.38 5.18
C LEU A 55 -12.40 -14.13 4.41
N VAL A 56 -11.96 -15.10 3.60
CA VAL A 56 -10.72 -15.03 2.82
C VAL A 56 -11.05 -15.10 1.34
N TYR A 57 -10.48 -14.19 0.54
CA TYR A 57 -10.71 -14.09 -0.89
C TYR A 57 -9.40 -14.23 -1.65
N GLY A 58 -9.41 -15.09 -2.67
CA GLY A 58 -8.35 -15.21 -3.66
C GLY A 58 -8.78 -14.53 -4.96
N LEU A 59 -8.04 -13.52 -5.40
CA LEU A 59 -8.28 -12.82 -6.66
C LEU A 59 -7.24 -13.30 -7.68
N ILE A 60 -7.72 -13.89 -8.77
CA ILE A 60 -6.91 -14.49 -9.83
C ILE A 60 -7.11 -13.69 -11.11
N PRO A 61 -6.29 -12.64 -11.37
CA PRO A 61 -6.32 -11.94 -12.65
C PRO A 61 -6.08 -12.90 -13.80
N TYR A 62 -6.74 -12.69 -14.95
CA TYR A 62 -6.54 -13.53 -16.15
C TYR A 62 -5.09 -13.50 -16.62
N GLN A 63 -4.39 -12.38 -16.42
CA GLN A 63 -2.96 -12.24 -16.68
C GLN A 63 -2.07 -13.17 -15.83
N SER A 64 -2.64 -13.80 -14.80
CA SER A 64 -1.93 -14.77 -13.96
C SER A 64 -1.98 -16.18 -14.53
N LEU A 65 -2.87 -16.42 -15.50
CA LEU A 65 -3.14 -17.71 -16.10
C LEU A 65 -2.59 -17.79 -17.53
N GLN A 66 -2.20 -18.99 -17.93
CA GLN A 66 -1.83 -19.29 -19.30
C GLN A 66 -3.06 -19.71 -20.08
N PHE A 67 -3.48 -18.86 -21.02
CA PHE A 67 -4.54 -19.23 -21.96
C PHE A 67 -3.96 -20.05 -23.12
N ILE A 68 -4.66 -21.12 -23.48
CA ILE A 68 -4.40 -21.96 -24.64
C ILE A 68 -5.54 -21.79 -25.62
N LYS A 69 -5.21 -21.71 -26.92
CA LYS A 69 -6.21 -21.64 -27.99
C LYS A 69 -6.85 -23.02 -28.21
N ASP A 70 -8.17 -23.06 -28.31
CA ASP A 70 -8.97 -24.23 -28.67
C ASP A 70 -9.91 -23.93 -29.87
N GLU A 71 -10.73 -24.92 -30.28
CA GLU A 71 -11.64 -24.77 -31.43
C GLU A 71 -12.74 -23.71 -31.21
N GLY A 72 -13.02 -23.34 -29.95
CA GLY A 72 -14.08 -22.39 -29.55
C GLY A 72 -13.55 -21.03 -29.08
N GLY A 73 -12.24 -20.85 -28.95
CA GLY A 73 -11.62 -19.63 -28.46
C GLY A 73 -10.32 -19.90 -27.69
N PHE A 74 -10.31 -19.52 -26.43
CA PHE A 74 -9.19 -19.69 -25.52
C PHE A 74 -9.66 -20.19 -24.16
N SER A 75 -8.92 -21.10 -23.55
CA SER A 75 -9.20 -21.65 -22.23
C SER A 75 -7.97 -21.64 -21.32
N ALA A 76 -8.16 -21.50 -20.01
CA ALA A 76 -7.10 -21.54 -19.01
C ALA A 76 -7.58 -22.27 -17.75
N GLY A 77 -6.90 -23.36 -17.39
CA GLY A 77 -7.18 -24.11 -16.18
C GLY A 77 -6.37 -23.59 -14.98
N TYR A 78 -6.93 -23.68 -13.78
CA TYR A 78 -6.18 -23.39 -12.56
C TYR A 78 -6.61 -24.26 -11.37
N GLU A 79 -5.68 -24.45 -10.45
CA GLU A 79 -5.93 -24.89 -9.08
C GLU A 79 -5.54 -23.77 -8.13
N ALA A 80 -6.48 -23.29 -7.33
CA ALA A 80 -6.24 -22.32 -6.28
C ALA A 80 -6.50 -22.94 -4.92
N SER A 81 -5.81 -22.47 -3.89
CA SER A 81 -6.14 -22.83 -2.52
C SER A 81 -6.02 -21.65 -1.60
N LEU A 82 -6.90 -21.60 -0.59
CA LEU A 82 -6.90 -20.62 0.49
C LEU A 82 -6.80 -21.41 1.79
N GLY A 83 -5.80 -21.12 2.60
CA GLY A 83 -5.61 -21.78 3.89
C GLY A 83 -5.15 -20.83 4.96
N ILE A 84 -5.20 -21.31 6.19
CA ILE A 84 -4.81 -20.57 7.38
C ILE A 84 -3.77 -21.37 8.17
N ARG A 85 -2.77 -20.65 8.69
CA ARG A 85 -1.73 -21.21 9.55
C ARG A 85 -1.68 -20.47 10.87
N ASP A 86 -1.42 -21.20 11.95
CA ASP A 86 -1.19 -20.60 13.26
C ASP A 86 0.15 -19.82 13.31
N LYS A 87 0.41 -19.20 14.47
CA LYS A 87 1.65 -18.46 14.74
C LYS A 87 2.93 -19.30 14.63
N ASP A 88 2.82 -20.62 14.83
CA ASP A 88 3.93 -21.56 14.78
C ASP A 88 4.14 -22.11 13.35
N GLY A 89 3.26 -21.74 12.42
CA GLY A 89 3.31 -22.11 11.00
C GLY A 89 2.60 -23.41 10.66
N ASN A 90 1.91 -24.04 11.62
CA ASN A 90 1.12 -25.25 11.38
C ASN A 90 -0.14 -24.89 10.60
N GLN A 91 -0.50 -25.72 9.63
CA GLN A 91 -1.74 -25.55 8.88
C GLN A 91 -2.93 -25.92 9.75
N ILE A 92 -3.87 -24.99 9.91
CA ILE A 92 -5.12 -25.20 10.64
C ILE A 92 -6.18 -25.75 9.70
N ASP A 93 -6.37 -25.10 8.55
CA ASP A 93 -7.35 -25.51 7.55
C ASP A 93 -6.98 -24.99 6.14
N ARG A 94 -7.54 -25.59 5.09
CA ARG A 94 -7.30 -25.24 3.69
C ARG A 94 -8.44 -25.69 2.78
N ASN A 95 -8.92 -24.76 1.96
CA ASN A 95 -9.88 -25.01 0.89
C ASN A 95 -9.16 -25.02 -0.46
N ILE A 96 -9.56 -25.92 -1.36
CA ILE A 96 -8.99 -26.07 -2.70
C ILE A 96 -10.10 -25.86 -3.73
N PHE A 97 -9.78 -25.12 -4.79
CA PHE A 97 -10.68 -24.75 -5.87
C PHE A 97 -10.01 -25.13 -7.19
N GLN A 98 -10.75 -25.77 -8.09
CA GLN A 98 -10.28 -26.09 -9.43
C GLN A 98 -11.33 -25.62 -10.43
N SER A 99 -10.92 -24.89 -11.46
CA SER A 99 -11.82 -24.41 -12.50
C SER A 99 -11.07 -24.19 -13.81
N THR A 100 -11.83 -23.98 -14.88
CA THR A 100 -11.33 -23.60 -16.20
C THR A 100 -12.10 -22.39 -16.69
N VAL A 101 -11.37 -21.34 -17.04
CA VAL A 101 -11.91 -20.12 -17.66
C VAL A 101 -11.94 -20.32 -19.17
N SER A 102 -13.00 -19.89 -19.84
CA SER A 102 -13.10 -19.92 -21.31
C SER A 102 -13.53 -18.55 -21.85
N VAL A 103 -12.86 -18.05 -22.88
CA VAL A 103 -13.15 -16.78 -23.55
C VAL A 103 -13.08 -16.94 -25.07
N GLY A 104 -13.93 -16.20 -25.80
CA GLY A 104 -14.05 -16.37 -27.25
C GLY A 104 -12.95 -15.72 -28.09
N ASP A 105 -12.18 -14.79 -27.52
CA ASP A 105 -11.22 -13.98 -28.27
C ASP A 105 -9.93 -13.69 -27.46
N TYR A 106 -8.87 -13.35 -28.18
CA TYR A 106 -7.55 -13.06 -27.59
C TYR A 106 -7.53 -11.78 -26.75
N VAL A 107 -8.34 -10.76 -27.06
CA VAL A 107 -8.35 -9.51 -26.30
C VAL A 107 -8.88 -9.77 -24.88
N SER A 108 -9.85 -10.68 -24.76
CA SER A 108 -10.38 -11.13 -23.48
C SER A 108 -9.32 -11.84 -22.60
N THR A 109 -8.36 -12.57 -23.18
CA THR A 109 -7.30 -13.25 -22.41
C THR A 109 -6.31 -12.27 -21.78
N ILE A 110 -6.11 -11.09 -22.40
CA ILE A 110 -5.19 -10.05 -21.91
C ILE A 110 -5.88 -8.92 -21.15
N ASN A 111 -7.19 -9.05 -20.88
CA ASN A 111 -7.98 -8.05 -20.19
C ASN A 111 -7.50 -7.88 -18.73
N ARG A 112 -6.88 -6.74 -18.42
CA ARG A 112 -6.32 -6.43 -17.10
C ARG A 112 -7.36 -6.28 -15.99
N SER A 113 -8.63 -6.14 -16.35
CA SER A 113 -9.74 -6.02 -15.40
C SER A 113 -10.43 -7.36 -15.13
N ALA A 114 -10.22 -8.36 -15.99
CA ALA A 114 -10.82 -9.68 -15.87
C ALA A 114 -10.08 -10.54 -14.84
N ARG A 115 -10.85 -11.26 -14.03
CA ARG A 115 -10.35 -12.06 -12.92
C ARG A 115 -11.39 -13.08 -12.48
N GLU A 116 -10.90 -14.21 -12.00
CA GLU A 116 -11.68 -15.12 -11.17
C GLU A 116 -11.56 -14.74 -9.69
N ILE A 117 -12.57 -15.08 -8.91
CA ILE A 117 -12.59 -14.89 -7.47
C ILE A 117 -12.96 -16.23 -6.81
N VAL A 118 -12.14 -16.65 -5.86
CA VAL A 118 -12.43 -17.80 -4.98
C VAL A 118 -12.55 -17.31 -3.55
N MET A 119 -13.40 -17.95 -2.74
CA MET A 119 -13.66 -17.54 -1.36
C MET A 119 -13.68 -18.75 -0.42
N ALA A 120 -13.05 -18.60 0.73
CA ALA A 120 -13.09 -19.54 1.83
C ALA A 120 -13.49 -18.83 3.12
N GLU A 121 -14.21 -19.54 3.98
CA GLU A 121 -14.63 -19.06 5.29
C GLU A 121 -14.02 -19.96 6.37
N PHE A 122 -13.42 -19.34 7.39
CA PHE A 122 -12.84 -20.05 8.53
C PHE A 122 -13.44 -19.53 9.84
N ILE A 123 -13.79 -20.43 10.76
CA ILE A 123 -14.21 -20.08 12.12
C ILE A 123 -13.03 -20.31 13.05
N VAL A 124 -12.43 -19.23 13.56
CA VAL A 124 -11.14 -19.25 14.25
C VAL A 124 -11.16 -18.51 15.58
N LYS A 125 -10.16 -18.77 16.44
CA LYS A 125 -9.97 -18.02 17.68
C LYS A 125 -9.33 -16.66 17.42
N ALA A 126 -9.49 -15.73 18.35
CA ALA A 126 -8.91 -14.39 18.28
C ALA A 126 -7.41 -14.39 18.62
N THR A 127 -6.59 -14.80 17.66
CA THR A 127 -5.13 -14.84 17.75
C THR A 127 -4.51 -14.37 16.44
N GLU A 128 -3.19 -14.38 16.37
CA GLU A 128 -2.46 -14.18 15.12
C GLU A 128 -2.53 -15.43 14.21
N TYR A 129 -2.68 -15.20 12.90
CA TYR A 129 -2.60 -16.23 11.86
C TYR A 129 -1.82 -15.72 10.65
N THR A 130 -1.35 -16.66 9.83
CA THR A 130 -0.93 -16.38 8.46
C THR A 130 -1.92 -17.00 7.50
N VAL A 131 -2.59 -16.18 6.71
CA VAL A 131 -3.39 -16.60 5.56
C VAL A 131 -2.44 -16.93 4.42
N VAL A 132 -2.60 -18.10 3.82
CA VAL A 132 -1.77 -18.59 2.71
C VAL A 132 -2.68 -18.90 1.54
N GLY A 133 -2.52 -18.14 0.46
CA GLY A 133 -3.13 -18.47 -0.81
C GLY A 133 -2.09 -19.01 -1.79
N GLU A 134 -2.48 -20.03 -2.55
CA GLU A 134 -1.65 -20.63 -3.58
C GLU A 134 -2.43 -20.69 -4.89
N LEU A 135 -1.76 -20.40 -5.99
CA LEU A 135 -2.28 -20.53 -7.34
C LEU A 135 -1.34 -21.39 -8.17
N ILE A 136 -1.88 -22.42 -8.81
CA ILE A 136 -1.18 -23.28 -9.75
C ILE A 136 -1.90 -23.17 -11.09
N ASP A 137 -1.18 -22.68 -12.09
CA ASP A 137 -1.65 -22.70 -13.47
C ASP A 137 -1.64 -24.13 -14.00
N ALA A 138 -2.73 -24.58 -14.62
CA ALA A 138 -2.90 -25.99 -15.00
C ALA A 138 -1.90 -26.42 -16.09
N ASP A 139 -1.57 -25.51 -17.01
CA ASP A 139 -0.77 -25.79 -18.19
C ASP A 139 0.73 -25.64 -17.92
N THR A 140 1.15 -24.48 -17.41
CA THR A 140 2.56 -24.21 -17.11
C THR A 140 3.04 -24.90 -15.83
N ARG A 141 2.09 -25.34 -14.97
CA ARG A 141 2.36 -25.90 -13.63
C ARG A 141 3.11 -24.93 -12.71
N LEU A 142 3.22 -23.66 -13.08
CA LEU A 142 3.86 -22.66 -12.25
C LEU A 142 3.01 -22.38 -11.02
N LYS A 143 3.68 -22.22 -9.89
CA LYS A 143 3.06 -21.96 -8.58
C LYS A 143 3.38 -20.54 -8.12
N GLY A 144 2.33 -19.78 -7.84
CA GLY A 144 2.35 -18.54 -7.09
C GLY A 144 1.90 -18.78 -5.65
N ILE A 145 2.52 -18.10 -4.68
CA ILE A 145 2.16 -18.19 -3.26
C ILE A 145 2.11 -16.78 -2.67
N VAL A 146 1.00 -16.46 -2.01
CA VAL A 146 0.80 -15.22 -1.26
C VAL A 146 0.61 -15.56 0.20
N ARG A 147 1.28 -14.80 1.07
CA ARG A 147 1.14 -14.92 2.53
C ARG A 147 0.77 -13.57 3.10
N GLU A 148 -0.30 -13.52 3.89
CA GLU A 148 -0.77 -12.34 4.59
C GLU A 148 -0.87 -12.66 6.07
N LYS A 149 -0.23 -11.86 6.91
CA LYS A 149 -0.38 -11.97 8.37
C LYS A 149 -1.62 -11.20 8.80
N ILE A 150 -2.41 -11.81 9.68
CA ILE A 150 -3.56 -11.16 10.30
C ILE A 150 -3.47 -11.31 11.81
N ASP A 151 -3.60 -10.19 12.52
CA ASP A 151 -3.70 -10.15 13.96
C ASP A 151 -5.15 -9.83 14.36
N MET A 152 -5.78 -10.79 15.04
CA MET A 152 -7.14 -10.66 15.57
C MET A 152 -7.14 -10.56 17.10
N THR A 153 -5.97 -10.41 17.71
CA THR A 153 -5.83 -10.24 19.16
C THR A 153 -6.61 -9.00 19.60
N GLY A 154 -7.41 -9.15 20.66
CA GLY A 154 -8.24 -8.07 21.19
C GLY A 154 -9.61 -7.89 20.51
N LEU A 155 -9.90 -8.57 19.40
CA LEU A 155 -11.22 -8.50 18.75
C LEU A 155 -12.35 -9.16 19.56
N LEU A 156 -12.04 -9.87 20.64
CA LEU A 156 -13.04 -10.41 21.58
C LEU A 156 -13.21 -9.58 22.86
N GLN A 157 -12.63 -8.37 22.93
CA GLN A 157 -12.93 -7.46 24.04
C GLN A 157 -14.44 -7.14 24.07
N PRO A 158 -15.04 -6.90 25.25
CA PRO A 158 -16.48 -6.66 25.37
C PRO A 158 -17.02 -5.49 24.54
N LEU A 159 -16.15 -4.52 24.24
CA LEU A 159 -16.40 -3.47 23.26
C LEU A 159 -15.22 -3.49 22.29
N ALA A 160 -15.48 -3.83 21.02
CA ALA A 160 -14.44 -3.93 20.00
C ALA A 160 -15.03 -3.69 18.61
N ILE A 161 -14.34 -2.92 17.77
CA ILE A 161 -14.64 -2.74 16.35
C ILE A 161 -13.68 -3.60 15.54
N TYR A 162 -14.23 -4.41 14.64
CA TYR A 162 -13.42 -5.21 13.74
C TYR A 162 -12.91 -4.30 12.62
N PRO A 163 -11.74 -4.59 12.01
CA PRO A 163 -11.23 -3.83 10.88
C PRO A 163 -12.33 -3.56 9.84
N PRO A 164 -12.72 -2.29 9.62
CA PRO A 164 -13.76 -1.97 8.66
C PRO A 164 -13.27 -2.29 7.24
N PHE A 165 -14.20 -2.52 6.32
CA PHE A 165 -13.90 -2.69 4.90
C PHE A 165 -15.04 -2.16 4.04
N LEU A 166 -14.72 -1.81 2.79
CA LEU A 166 -15.74 -1.41 1.83
C LEU A 166 -16.38 -2.65 1.21
N ILE A 167 -17.66 -2.56 0.86
CA ILE A 167 -18.37 -3.58 0.10
C ILE A 167 -18.82 -3.01 -1.25
N GLY A 168 -18.71 -3.82 -2.29
CA GLY A 168 -19.18 -3.55 -3.64
C GLY A 168 -20.14 -4.64 -4.12
N GLU A 169 -20.60 -4.47 -5.36
CA GLU A 169 -21.47 -5.44 -6.04
C GLU A 169 -20.63 -6.39 -6.90
N TYR A 170 -20.84 -7.69 -6.74
CA TYR A 170 -20.31 -8.72 -7.62
C TYR A 170 -21.22 -9.95 -7.58
N PRO A 171 -21.74 -10.44 -8.72
CA PRO A 171 -22.71 -11.52 -8.76
C PRO A 171 -22.26 -12.76 -7.98
N GLY A 172 -23.15 -13.33 -7.15
CA GLY A 172 -22.90 -14.56 -6.40
C GLY A 172 -22.93 -14.40 -4.88
N ASN A 173 -22.54 -15.47 -4.18
CA ASN A 173 -22.58 -15.54 -2.72
C ASN A 173 -21.16 -15.47 -2.14
N TRP A 174 -20.82 -14.32 -1.57
CA TRP A 174 -19.47 -14.01 -1.11
C TRP A 174 -19.38 -13.87 0.41
N GLY A 175 -20.10 -14.70 1.16
CA GLY A 175 -20.02 -14.71 2.63
C GLY A 175 -20.65 -13.49 3.33
N LEU A 176 -21.17 -12.52 2.59
CA LEU A 176 -21.94 -11.38 3.10
C LEU A 176 -23.42 -11.53 2.71
N GLU A 177 -23.99 -10.55 2.03
CA GLU A 177 -25.30 -10.65 1.36
C GLU A 177 -25.13 -11.11 -0.08
N GLU A 178 -26.24 -11.55 -0.69
CA GLU A 178 -26.27 -11.88 -2.11
C GLU A 178 -25.72 -10.69 -2.93
N ASN A 179 -24.81 -11.02 -3.85
CA ASN A 179 -24.12 -10.09 -4.73
C ASN A 179 -23.21 -9.06 -4.02
N LYS A 180 -22.97 -9.16 -2.71
CA LYS A 180 -22.09 -8.25 -1.98
C LYS A 180 -20.73 -8.89 -1.71
N ILE A 181 -19.65 -8.22 -2.12
CA ILE A 181 -18.27 -8.66 -1.89
C ILE A 181 -17.43 -7.53 -1.28
N PRO A 182 -16.43 -7.82 -0.42
CA PRO A 182 -15.45 -6.81 -0.03
C PRO A 182 -14.69 -6.23 -1.22
N VAL A 183 -14.46 -4.92 -1.20
CA VAL A 183 -13.58 -4.26 -2.15
C VAL A 183 -12.13 -4.55 -1.75
N SER A 184 -11.42 -5.28 -2.60
CA SER A 184 -10.05 -5.76 -2.35
C SER A 184 -8.95 -4.70 -2.55
N THR A 185 -9.31 -3.55 -3.10
CA THR A 185 -8.38 -2.47 -3.42
C THR A 185 -8.65 -1.25 -2.54
N LYS A 186 -7.58 -0.60 -2.07
CA LYS A 186 -7.67 0.72 -1.45
C LYS A 186 -7.83 1.83 -2.49
N ASP A 187 -7.56 1.54 -3.76
CA ASP A 187 -7.75 2.46 -4.89
C ASP A 187 -9.17 2.42 -5.41
N ILE A 188 -9.90 3.52 -5.26
CA ILE A 188 -11.26 3.73 -5.70
C ILE A 188 -11.25 4.62 -6.93
N SER A 189 -11.98 4.24 -7.98
CA SER A 189 -12.12 5.11 -9.16
C SER A 189 -12.82 6.42 -8.79
N HIS A 190 -12.33 7.56 -9.28
CA HIS A 190 -13.01 8.87 -9.16
C HIS A 190 -14.45 8.91 -9.68
N LYS A 191 -14.87 7.92 -10.49
CA LYS A 191 -16.26 7.78 -10.98
C LYS A 191 -17.22 7.25 -9.91
N VAL A 192 -16.70 6.57 -8.89
CA VAL A 192 -17.48 6.09 -7.75
C VAL A 192 -17.92 7.30 -6.94
N LYS A 193 -19.24 7.53 -6.88
CA LYS A 193 -19.82 8.69 -6.19
C LYS A 193 -20.05 8.42 -4.71
N ASP A 194 -20.41 7.19 -4.40
CA ASP A 194 -20.69 6.69 -3.08
C ASP A 194 -20.04 5.33 -2.88
N PHE A 195 -19.78 4.98 -1.63
CA PHE A 195 -19.27 3.67 -1.28
C PHE A 195 -19.84 3.23 0.06
N THR A 196 -20.03 1.93 0.22
CA THR A 196 -20.63 1.37 1.43
C THR A 196 -19.56 0.80 2.34
N LEU A 197 -19.46 1.34 3.55
CA LEU A 197 -18.62 0.85 4.62
C LEU A 197 -19.34 -0.27 5.37
N PHE A 198 -18.70 -1.42 5.52
CA PHE A 198 -19.16 -2.51 6.38
C PHE A 198 -18.47 -2.43 7.73
N LEU A 199 -19.28 -2.39 8.78
CA LEU A 199 -18.86 -2.39 10.18
C LEU A 199 -19.41 -3.61 10.89
N SER A 200 -18.55 -4.24 11.69
CA SER A 200 -18.98 -5.27 12.64
C SER A 200 -18.12 -5.21 13.90
N GLY A 201 -18.61 -5.80 14.98
CA GLY A 201 -17.86 -5.82 16.23
C GLY A 201 -18.68 -6.27 17.42
N ARG A 202 -18.07 -6.19 18.60
CA ARG A 202 -18.68 -6.57 19.87
C ARG A 202 -19.16 -5.34 20.62
N VAL A 203 -20.31 -5.49 21.27
CA VAL A 203 -20.91 -4.54 22.20
C VAL A 203 -21.55 -5.33 23.33
N LYS A 204 -21.77 -4.74 24.49
CA LYS A 204 -22.68 -5.34 25.47
C LYS A 204 -24.13 -5.06 25.07
N PRO A 205 -25.10 -5.90 25.47
CA PRO A 205 -26.51 -5.58 25.31
C PRO A 205 -26.84 -4.19 25.88
N GLY A 206 -27.63 -3.43 25.12
CA GLY A 206 -28.02 -2.05 25.42
C GLY A 206 -27.56 -1.04 24.37
N ASN A 207 -27.64 0.24 24.74
CA ASN A 207 -27.38 1.37 23.84
C ASN A 207 -25.89 1.59 23.62
N PHE A 208 -25.51 1.98 22.40
CA PHE A 208 -24.17 2.38 22.02
C PHE A 208 -24.23 3.39 20.86
N THR A 209 -23.13 4.10 20.64
CA THR A 209 -23.00 5.07 19.55
C THR A 209 -21.89 4.64 18.62
N ILE A 210 -22.11 4.74 17.31
CA ILE A 210 -21.06 4.67 16.30
C ILE A 210 -20.90 6.07 15.71
N ASN A 211 -19.69 6.60 15.71
CA ASN A 211 -19.31 7.80 14.97
C ASN A 211 -18.38 7.39 13.83
N VAL A 212 -18.69 7.81 12.61
CA VAL A 212 -17.84 7.63 11.44
C VAL A 212 -17.47 8.99 10.90
N VAL A 213 -16.18 9.26 10.74
CA VAL A 213 -15.65 10.53 10.25
C VAL A 213 -14.75 10.24 9.06
N ALA A 214 -15.04 10.84 7.90
CA ALA A 214 -14.20 10.78 6.72
C ALA A 214 -13.49 12.11 6.50
N LYS A 215 -12.16 12.03 6.45
CA LYS A 215 -11.23 13.16 6.31
C LYS A 215 -10.43 13.05 5.03
N ASP A 216 -10.01 14.17 4.52
CA ASP A 216 -9.10 14.22 3.38
C ASP A 216 -7.62 14.25 3.81
N ALA A 217 -6.71 14.44 2.86
CA ALA A 217 -5.26 14.44 3.12
C ALA A 217 -4.77 15.61 4.01
N ASN A 218 -5.60 16.64 4.24
CA ASN A 218 -5.28 17.78 5.11
C ASN A 218 -5.96 17.65 6.49
N ASP A 219 -6.52 16.48 6.82
CA ASP A 219 -7.38 16.24 7.99
C ASP A 219 -8.71 17.02 7.99
N ASP A 220 -9.09 17.63 6.85
CA ASP A 220 -10.38 18.31 6.72
C ASP A 220 -11.52 17.28 6.66
N VAL A 221 -12.48 17.38 7.58
CA VAL A 221 -13.68 16.53 7.61
C VAL A 221 -14.62 16.95 6.48
N PHE A 222 -14.85 16.05 5.52
CA PHE A 222 -15.79 16.30 4.42
C PHE A 222 -17.12 15.55 4.58
N TRP A 223 -17.15 14.52 5.44
CA TRP A 223 -18.32 13.70 5.72
C TRP A 223 -18.20 13.11 7.13
N ASP A 224 -19.29 13.12 7.88
CA ASP A 224 -19.38 12.48 9.19
C ASP A 224 -20.80 11.97 9.45
N LYS A 225 -20.92 10.97 10.34
CA LYS A 225 -22.21 10.43 10.74
C LYS A 225 -22.15 9.82 12.13
N GLU A 226 -23.02 10.32 13.00
CA GLU A 226 -23.31 9.69 14.30
C GLU A 226 -24.55 8.80 14.20
N LEU A 227 -24.46 7.59 14.77
CA LEU A 227 -25.54 6.61 14.86
C LEU A 227 -25.71 6.20 16.32
N LYS A 228 -26.88 6.48 16.90
CA LYS A 228 -27.28 5.96 18.22
C LYS A 228 -28.07 4.67 17.99
N LEU A 229 -27.56 3.57 18.51
CA LEU A 229 -28.07 2.23 18.27
C LEU A 229 -28.27 1.50 19.60
N SER A 230 -29.02 0.40 19.55
CA SER A 230 -29.09 -0.60 20.61
C SER A 230 -28.84 -1.98 20.03
N SER A 231 -28.28 -2.88 20.83
CA SER A 231 -28.19 -4.31 20.51
C SER A 231 -28.79 -5.12 21.65
N GLU A 232 -29.54 -6.16 21.31
CA GLU A 232 -30.00 -7.18 22.27
C GLU A 232 -28.93 -8.24 22.53
N ASN A 233 -28.00 -8.39 21.57
CA ASN A 233 -26.93 -9.39 21.59
C ASN A 233 -25.58 -8.75 21.94
N GLU A 234 -24.54 -9.58 22.00
CA GLU A 234 -23.17 -9.12 22.28
C GLU A 234 -22.41 -8.62 21.03
N ILE A 235 -23.12 -8.45 19.92
CA ILE A 235 -22.54 -8.10 18.63
C ILE A 235 -23.34 -7.00 17.94
N PHE A 236 -22.74 -6.39 16.92
CA PHE A 236 -23.43 -5.55 15.95
C PHE A 236 -22.87 -5.75 14.54
N THR A 237 -23.70 -5.48 13.54
CA THR A 237 -23.29 -5.35 12.14
C THR A 237 -24.07 -4.21 11.51
N ARG A 238 -23.37 -3.33 10.79
CA ARG A 238 -23.95 -2.16 10.14
C ARG A 238 -23.28 -1.87 8.81
N ARG A 239 -24.08 -1.34 7.88
CA ARG A 239 -23.61 -0.79 6.61
C ARG A 239 -23.88 0.69 6.60
N ILE A 240 -22.88 1.45 6.21
CA ILE A 240 -22.95 2.91 6.21
C ILE A 240 -22.58 3.38 4.81
N LEU A 241 -23.55 4.01 4.13
CA LEU A 241 -23.32 4.66 2.86
C LEU A 241 -22.58 5.99 3.12
N ILE A 242 -21.40 6.13 2.51
CA ILE A 242 -20.68 7.38 2.41
C ILE A 242 -20.97 7.93 1.02
N ASP A 243 -21.82 8.94 0.96
CA ASP A 243 -22.43 9.52 -0.25
C ASP A 243 -21.70 10.77 -0.75
N ARG A 244 -20.54 11.06 -0.16
CA ARG A 244 -19.69 12.20 -0.50
C ARG A 244 -18.25 11.76 -0.60
N LYS A 245 -17.50 12.41 -1.48
CA LYS A 245 -16.05 12.28 -1.62
C LYS A 245 -15.40 13.66 -1.44
N PRO A 246 -14.11 13.73 -1.10
CA PRO A 246 -13.38 15.00 -1.15
C PRO A 246 -13.41 15.57 -2.57
N ASP A 247 -13.42 16.90 -2.65
CA ASP A 247 -13.46 17.61 -3.93
C ASP A 247 -12.15 17.41 -4.72
N GLU A 248 -11.00 17.55 -4.03
CA GLU A 248 -9.68 17.72 -4.67
C GLU A 248 -8.69 16.62 -4.24
N ASN A 249 -8.60 16.39 -2.93
CA ASN A 249 -7.67 15.45 -2.32
C ASN A 249 -7.97 13.99 -2.72
N LEU A 250 -6.89 13.24 -2.95
CA LEU A 250 -6.97 11.89 -3.48
C LEU A 250 -6.92 10.84 -2.39
N THR A 251 -6.71 11.24 -1.15
CA THR A 251 -6.68 10.31 -0.01
C THR A 251 -7.87 10.60 0.88
N VAL A 252 -8.48 9.52 1.34
CA VAL A 252 -9.61 9.53 2.27
C VAL A 252 -9.23 8.67 3.46
N ALA A 253 -9.14 9.27 4.64
CA ALA A 253 -9.07 8.57 5.90
C ALA A 253 -10.49 8.42 6.47
N ILE A 254 -10.85 7.23 6.94
CA ILE A 254 -12.13 6.95 7.58
C ILE A 254 -11.86 6.46 8.99
N ASP A 255 -12.20 7.29 9.96
CA ASP A 255 -12.16 6.97 11.37
C ASP A 255 -13.53 6.44 11.81
N VAL A 256 -13.53 5.30 12.47
CA VAL A 256 -14.73 4.69 13.05
C VAL A 256 -14.51 4.56 14.54
N THR A 257 -15.35 5.22 15.33
CA THR A 257 -15.33 5.16 16.78
C THR A 257 -16.64 4.56 17.29
N ILE A 258 -16.56 3.59 18.18
CA ILE A 258 -17.70 3.06 18.91
C ILE A 258 -17.57 3.50 20.35
N THR A 259 -18.69 3.92 20.94
CA THR A 259 -18.75 4.32 22.35
C THR A 259 -19.93 3.64 23.01
N GLN A 260 -19.68 2.98 24.13
CA GLN A 260 -20.73 2.42 24.98
C GLN A 260 -20.43 2.79 26.43
N LYS A 261 -21.35 3.51 27.07
CA LYS A 261 -21.15 4.11 28.40
C LYS A 261 -19.87 4.96 28.43
N ASN A 262 -18.86 4.55 29.19
CA ASN A 262 -17.59 5.28 29.36
C ASN A 262 -16.41 4.60 28.64
N THR A 263 -16.67 3.61 27.80
CA THR A 263 -15.64 2.90 27.03
C THR A 263 -15.81 3.19 25.55
N SER A 264 -14.70 3.31 24.85
CA SER A 264 -14.66 3.44 23.39
C SER A 264 -13.59 2.55 22.78
N ASP A 265 -13.81 2.16 21.52
CA ASP A 265 -12.79 1.58 20.65
C ASP A 265 -12.80 2.33 19.32
N SER A 266 -11.70 2.30 18.57
CA SER A 266 -11.59 2.99 17.28
C SER A 266 -10.73 2.25 16.28
N LYS A 267 -11.13 2.33 15.01
CA LYS A 267 -10.37 1.82 13.86
C LYS A 267 -10.34 2.87 12.77
N ALA A 268 -9.23 2.92 12.05
CA ALA A 268 -9.06 3.77 10.88
C ALA A 268 -8.80 2.91 9.64
N MET A 269 -9.23 3.40 8.49
CA MET A 269 -8.79 2.91 7.19
C MET A 269 -8.47 4.06 6.26
N GLU A 270 -7.64 3.78 5.26
CA GLU A 270 -7.27 4.75 4.24
C GLU A 270 -7.59 4.22 2.85
N LEU A 271 -8.08 5.12 2.01
CA LEU A 271 -8.48 4.87 0.64
C LEU A 271 -7.85 5.94 -0.25
N ARG A 272 -7.60 5.60 -1.52
CA ARG A 272 -7.10 6.52 -2.52
C ARG A 272 -8.05 6.63 -3.70
N ILE A 273 -8.44 7.84 -4.07
CA ILE A 273 -9.24 8.16 -5.25
C ILE A 273 -8.32 8.25 -6.47
N ARG A 274 -8.47 7.32 -7.40
CA ARG A 274 -7.72 7.28 -8.65
C ARG A 274 -8.41 8.10 -9.74
N LYS A 275 -7.75 9.18 -10.16
CA LYS A 275 -8.11 9.99 -11.33
C LYS A 275 -7.27 9.53 -12.56
N PRO A 276 -7.87 9.34 -13.75
CA PRO A 276 -7.15 9.01 -14.98
C PRO A 276 -6.12 10.08 -15.32
N GLY A 277 -4.97 9.68 -15.89
CA GLY A 277 -3.91 10.63 -16.21
C GLY A 277 -3.11 11.11 -15.00
N LEU A 278 -3.44 10.69 -13.78
CA LEU A 278 -2.72 11.08 -12.57
C LEU A 278 -1.87 9.91 -12.03
N THR A 279 -0.63 10.21 -11.66
CA THR A 279 0.28 9.21 -11.10
C THR A 279 -0.07 8.89 -9.65
N SER A 280 0.17 7.64 -9.24
CA SER A 280 -0.06 7.13 -7.88
C SER A 280 0.82 7.78 -6.82
N PHE A 281 1.91 8.45 -7.21
CA PHE A 281 2.80 9.16 -6.28
C PHE A 281 2.22 10.49 -5.78
N ILE A 282 1.14 10.98 -6.42
CA ILE A 282 0.44 12.19 -5.98
C ILE A 282 -0.67 11.80 -5.00
N ILE A 283 -0.54 12.32 -3.78
CA ILE A 283 -1.49 12.11 -2.67
C ILE A 283 -2.35 13.37 -2.48
N ASN A 284 -1.73 14.55 -2.63
CA ASN A 284 -2.33 15.86 -2.44
C ASN A 284 -1.97 16.75 -3.64
N ILE A 285 -2.98 17.31 -4.32
CA ILE A 285 -2.77 18.13 -5.54
C ILE A 285 -2.15 19.49 -5.20
N ASP A 286 -2.48 20.09 -4.06
CA ASP A 286 -1.89 21.35 -3.63
C ASP A 286 -0.39 21.18 -3.35
N GLU A 287 -0.02 20.11 -2.65
CA GLU A 287 1.40 19.79 -2.43
C GLU A 287 2.11 19.47 -3.76
N ALA A 288 1.45 18.72 -4.65
CA ALA A 288 2.00 18.40 -5.96
C ALA A 288 2.28 19.66 -6.80
N LEU A 289 1.43 20.68 -6.71
CA LEU A 289 1.64 21.98 -7.35
C LEU A 289 2.82 22.74 -6.74
N ASP A 290 3.02 22.68 -5.43
CA ASP A 290 4.19 23.25 -4.79
C ASP A 290 5.47 22.52 -5.21
N GLN A 291 5.42 21.20 -5.29
CA GLN A 291 6.52 20.37 -5.77
C GLN A 291 6.88 20.68 -7.22
N MET A 292 5.94 21.14 -8.07
CA MET A 292 6.23 21.55 -9.45
C MET A 292 7.21 22.73 -9.57
N ARG A 293 7.56 23.40 -8.46
CA ARG A 293 8.57 24.47 -8.40
C ARG A 293 9.84 24.14 -9.18
N TYR A 294 10.18 22.85 -9.32
CA TYR A 294 11.37 22.44 -10.05
C TYR A 294 11.23 22.34 -11.57
N VAL A 295 10.03 22.40 -12.13
CA VAL A 295 9.75 22.24 -13.58
C VAL A 295 8.93 23.36 -14.19
N VAL A 296 8.49 24.33 -13.38
CA VAL A 296 7.76 25.53 -13.83
C VAL A 296 8.67 26.76 -13.87
N THR A 297 8.29 27.73 -14.69
CA THR A 297 8.81 29.11 -14.62
C THR A 297 8.25 29.87 -13.41
N ASP A 298 8.88 30.98 -13.03
CA ASP A 298 8.39 31.81 -11.91
C ASP A 298 6.98 32.36 -12.17
N ASP A 299 6.66 32.70 -13.42
CA ASP A 299 5.34 33.21 -13.79
C ASP A 299 4.28 32.10 -13.76
N GLU A 300 4.61 30.90 -14.25
CA GLU A 300 3.73 29.72 -14.11
C GLU A 300 3.52 29.37 -12.63
N TYR A 301 4.57 29.39 -11.81
CA TYR A 301 4.48 29.12 -10.37
C TYR A 301 3.58 30.13 -9.66
N LYS A 302 3.76 31.43 -9.93
CA LYS A 302 2.90 32.49 -9.38
C LYS A 302 1.45 32.33 -9.83
N ARG A 303 1.22 32.00 -11.11
CA ARG A 303 -0.12 31.77 -11.65
C ARG A 303 -0.82 30.63 -10.91
N VAL A 304 -0.14 29.51 -10.72
CA VAL A 304 -0.65 28.35 -9.99
C VAL A 304 -0.91 28.69 -8.52
N LYS A 305 0.06 29.33 -7.86
CA LYS A 305 -0.03 29.67 -6.43
C LYS A 305 -1.18 30.62 -6.12
N ASN A 306 -1.48 31.56 -7.02
CA ASN A 306 -2.53 32.56 -6.86
C ASN A 306 -3.91 32.11 -7.38
N ALA A 307 -3.99 30.94 -8.05
CA ALA A 307 -5.25 30.45 -8.59
C ALA A 307 -6.21 30.01 -7.47
N LYS A 308 -7.51 30.11 -7.74
CA LYS A 308 -8.54 29.60 -6.81
C LYS A 308 -8.46 28.06 -6.76
N ARG A 309 -8.95 27.49 -5.64
CA ARG A 309 -8.88 26.04 -5.35
C ARG A 309 -9.29 25.14 -6.52
N LYS A 310 -10.47 25.37 -7.11
CA LYS A 310 -10.95 24.61 -8.29
C LYS A 310 -10.14 24.84 -9.58
N GLU A 311 -9.47 25.97 -9.71
CA GLU A 311 -8.66 26.29 -10.89
C GLU A 311 -7.28 25.64 -10.83
N LYS A 312 -6.72 25.47 -9.63
CA LYS A 312 -5.44 24.81 -9.40
C LYS A 312 -5.38 23.40 -9.98
N GLU A 313 -6.40 22.58 -9.73
CA GLU A 313 -6.49 21.23 -10.29
C GLU A 313 -6.51 21.27 -11.83
N LYS A 314 -7.30 22.18 -12.42
CA LYS A 314 -7.34 22.33 -13.88
C LYS A 314 -5.98 22.76 -14.45
N LEU A 315 -5.29 23.69 -13.79
CA LEU A 315 -3.95 24.14 -14.16
C LEU A 315 -2.93 23.00 -14.05
N PHE A 316 -3.03 22.17 -13.00
CA PHE A 316 -2.20 20.98 -12.82
C PHE A 316 -2.32 20.04 -14.03
N TYR A 317 -3.55 19.63 -14.36
CA TYR A 317 -3.78 18.71 -15.48
C TYR A 317 -3.34 19.31 -16.81
N GLN A 318 -3.62 20.60 -17.03
CA GLN A 318 -3.22 21.27 -18.26
C GLN A 318 -1.70 21.32 -18.40
N PHE A 319 -0.98 21.68 -17.33
CA PHE A 319 0.48 21.75 -17.32
C PHE A 319 1.14 20.43 -17.74
N TRP A 320 0.69 19.33 -17.13
CA TRP A 320 1.24 18.02 -17.43
C TRP A 320 0.79 17.52 -18.80
N LYS A 321 -0.47 17.73 -19.18
CA LYS A 321 -0.98 17.37 -20.51
C LYS A 321 -0.18 18.05 -21.64
N ASP A 322 0.17 19.32 -21.49
CA ASP A 322 0.94 20.07 -22.49
C ASP A 322 2.40 19.59 -22.60
N ARG A 323 2.87 18.83 -21.59
CA ARG A 323 4.23 18.26 -21.51
C ARG A 323 4.22 16.74 -21.56
N ASP A 324 3.14 16.15 -22.06
CA ASP A 324 3.02 14.70 -22.20
C ASP A 324 3.83 14.22 -23.42
N PRO A 325 4.90 13.42 -23.22
CA PRO A 325 5.67 12.87 -24.34
C PRO A 325 4.89 11.84 -25.15
N SER A 326 3.83 11.24 -24.60
CA SER A 326 3.02 10.21 -25.25
C SER A 326 1.50 10.43 -25.11
N PRO A 327 0.93 11.49 -25.72
CA PRO A 327 -0.49 11.87 -25.53
C PRO A 327 -1.53 10.80 -25.91
N GLY A 328 -1.12 9.74 -26.61
CA GLY A 328 -1.96 8.58 -26.96
C GLY A 328 -2.12 7.56 -25.82
N THR A 329 -1.40 7.70 -24.71
CA THR A 329 -1.51 6.81 -23.55
C THR A 329 -2.30 7.46 -22.42
N VAL A 330 -2.75 6.65 -21.45
CA VAL A 330 -3.47 7.15 -20.27
C VAL A 330 -2.49 7.70 -19.22
N VAL A 331 -1.20 7.40 -19.34
CA VAL A 331 -0.19 7.71 -18.31
C VAL A 331 0.82 8.68 -18.91
N ASN A 332 0.92 9.87 -18.33
CA ASN A 332 2.00 10.78 -18.69
C ASN A 332 3.31 10.31 -18.03
N GLU A 333 4.24 9.78 -18.81
CA GLU A 333 5.49 9.21 -18.29
C GLU A 333 6.40 10.25 -17.65
N LEU A 334 6.39 11.49 -18.16
CA LEU A 334 7.18 12.58 -17.60
C LEU A 334 6.70 12.93 -16.19
N MET A 335 5.38 13.06 -16.02
CA MET A 335 4.77 13.30 -14.71
C MET A 335 5.05 12.15 -13.75
N ASP A 336 4.92 10.90 -14.22
CA ASP A 336 5.17 9.72 -13.37
C ASP A 336 6.63 9.68 -12.88
N GLN A 337 7.60 9.90 -13.77
CA GLN A 337 9.02 9.98 -13.41
C GLN A 337 9.31 11.14 -12.46
N TYR A 338 8.69 12.30 -12.69
CA TYR A 338 8.87 13.47 -11.83
C TYR A 338 8.41 13.20 -10.39
N TYR A 339 7.17 12.75 -10.21
CA TYR A 339 6.64 12.49 -8.87
C TYR A 339 7.21 11.22 -8.24
N TYR A 340 7.69 10.26 -9.02
CA TYR A 340 8.52 9.18 -8.51
C TYR A 340 9.78 9.73 -7.83
N ARG A 341 10.51 10.65 -8.48
CA ARG A 341 11.68 11.29 -7.89
C ARG A 341 11.31 12.08 -6.64
N VAL A 342 10.23 12.84 -6.67
CA VAL A 342 9.73 13.56 -5.48
C VAL A 342 9.46 12.60 -4.32
N SER A 343 8.72 11.52 -4.57
CA SER A 343 8.44 10.48 -3.57
C SER A 343 9.72 9.86 -3.02
N TYR A 344 10.67 9.53 -3.88
CA TYR A 344 11.98 8.99 -3.47
C TYR A 344 12.73 9.96 -2.55
N THR A 345 12.75 11.25 -2.91
CA THR A 345 13.44 12.27 -2.09
C THR A 345 12.77 12.46 -0.74
N ASN A 346 11.44 12.40 -0.66
CA ASN A 346 10.72 12.47 0.62
C ASN A 346 11.03 11.29 1.52
N GLU A 347 11.25 10.10 0.97
CA GLU A 347 11.62 8.91 1.73
C GLU A 347 13.08 8.95 2.21
N HIS A 348 14.00 9.47 1.39
CA HIS A 348 15.45 9.35 1.64
C HIS A 348 16.11 10.62 2.20
N PHE A 349 15.56 11.81 1.94
CA PHE A 349 16.20 13.11 2.23
C PHE A 349 15.33 14.03 3.09
N ALA A 350 14.26 13.51 3.71
CA ALA A 350 13.46 14.29 4.64
C ALA A 350 14.22 14.57 5.94
N ALA A 351 14.05 15.78 6.47
CA ALA A 351 14.58 16.21 7.75
C ALA A 351 13.42 16.50 8.72
N VAL A 352 13.73 16.64 10.01
CA VAL A 352 12.72 16.97 11.02
C VAL A 352 12.02 18.29 10.64
N GLY A 353 10.72 18.21 10.36
CA GLY A 353 9.90 19.37 9.99
C GLY A 353 10.07 19.88 8.54
N SER A 354 10.86 19.21 7.68
CA SER A 354 10.98 19.57 6.26
C SER A 354 10.92 18.34 5.34
N PRO A 355 10.01 18.32 4.34
CA PRO A 355 9.94 17.22 3.38
C PRO A 355 11.19 17.17 2.52
N GLY A 356 11.57 15.96 2.12
CA GLY A 356 12.84 15.72 1.42
C GLY A 356 12.92 16.36 0.04
N TRP A 357 11.80 16.59 -0.65
CA TRP A 357 11.80 17.32 -1.92
C TRP A 357 12.33 18.75 -1.80
N LYS A 358 12.22 19.38 -0.61
CA LYS A 358 12.76 20.74 -0.34
C LYS A 358 14.24 20.74 0.03
N SER A 359 14.84 19.58 0.31
CA SER A 359 16.27 19.48 0.63
C SER A 359 17.12 19.77 -0.61
N ASP A 360 18.39 20.12 -0.39
CA ASP A 360 19.31 20.39 -1.50
C ASP A 360 19.61 19.11 -2.30
N MET A 361 19.82 17.98 -1.61
CA MET A 361 19.94 16.67 -2.25
C MET A 361 18.67 16.30 -3.02
N GLY A 362 17.50 16.58 -2.44
CA GLY A 362 16.21 16.35 -3.08
C GLY A 362 16.03 17.16 -4.36
N MET A 363 16.39 18.45 -4.32
CA MET A 363 16.36 19.32 -5.49
C MET A 363 17.23 18.77 -6.63
N ILE A 364 18.49 18.41 -6.34
CA ILE A 364 19.42 17.86 -7.33
C ILE A 364 18.90 16.53 -7.89
N TYR A 365 18.40 15.63 -7.02
CA TYR A 365 17.86 14.34 -7.43
C TYR A 365 16.61 14.48 -8.30
N ILE A 366 15.70 15.41 -7.99
CA ILE A 366 14.50 15.65 -8.82
C ILE A 366 14.90 16.14 -10.21
N LEU A 367 15.84 17.09 -10.27
CA LEU A 367 16.30 17.69 -11.53
C LEU A 367 17.05 16.69 -12.42
N PHE A 368 18.00 15.96 -11.86
CA PHE A 368 18.97 15.18 -12.63
C PHE A 368 18.73 13.66 -12.55
N GLY A 369 17.87 13.21 -11.64
CA GLY A 369 17.63 11.80 -11.38
C GLY A 369 18.67 11.20 -10.41
N PRO A 370 18.80 9.86 -10.37
CA PRO A 370 19.85 9.22 -9.58
C PRO A 370 21.24 9.57 -10.14
N PRO A 371 22.23 9.82 -9.27
CA PRO A 371 23.61 10.02 -9.71
C PRO A 371 24.21 8.74 -10.30
N ASP A 372 25.20 8.91 -11.18
CA ASP A 372 25.98 7.81 -11.74
C ASP A 372 26.91 7.19 -10.69
N ASP A 373 27.45 8.03 -9.79
CA ASP A 373 28.30 7.61 -8.68
C ASP A 373 28.16 8.54 -7.46
N THR A 374 28.41 8.01 -6.26
CA THR A 374 28.39 8.77 -5.01
C THR A 374 29.66 8.51 -4.18
N GLN A 375 30.33 9.58 -3.77
CA GLN A 375 31.51 9.50 -2.91
C GLN A 375 31.22 10.15 -1.56
N ARG A 376 31.44 9.41 -0.48
CA ARG A 376 31.39 9.95 0.88
C ARG A 376 32.80 10.13 1.43
N SER A 377 33.09 11.31 1.95
CA SER A 377 34.35 11.58 2.64
C SER A 377 34.09 12.07 4.06
N PHE A 378 34.83 11.49 5.01
CA PHE A 378 34.82 11.86 6.41
C PHE A 378 36.09 12.65 6.71
N SER A 379 35.97 13.82 7.33
CA SER A 379 37.14 14.55 7.78
C SER A 379 37.70 13.91 9.06
N ARG A 380 39.01 13.64 9.12
CA ARG A 380 39.66 13.08 10.31
C ARG A 380 39.67 14.14 11.42
N GLY A 381 38.78 14.02 12.39
CA GLY A 381 38.76 14.83 13.62
C GLY A 381 37.53 15.74 13.77
N SER A 382 36.66 15.83 12.77
CA SER A 382 35.36 16.49 12.87
C SER A 382 34.22 15.52 12.54
N ARG A 383 32.97 15.87 12.92
CA ARG A 383 31.77 15.09 12.55
C ARG A 383 31.30 15.37 11.12
N ASP A 384 32.04 16.21 10.41
CA ASP A 384 31.75 16.72 9.09
C ASP A 384 31.75 15.59 8.07
N THR A 385 30.62 15.41 7.40
CA THR A 385 30.47 14.43 6.34
C THR A 385 30.16 15.15 5.04
N TYR A 386 30.99 14.91 4.03
CA TYR A 386 30.71 15.34 2.67
C TYR A 386 30.22 14.17 1.85
N GLU A 387 29.22 14.44 1.01
CA GLU A 387 28.77 13.52 -0.02
C GLU A 387 28.84 14.23 -1.37
N THR A 388 29.55 13.67 -2.33
CA THR A 388 29.63 14.19 -3.70
C THR A 388 28.92 13.25 -4.65
N TRP A 389 27.98 13.79 -5.42
CA TRP A 389 27.25 13.10 -6.46
C TRP A 389 27.82 13.43 -7.83
N TYR A 390 28.10 12.41 -8.63
CA TYR A 390 28.63 12.55 -9.98
C TYR A 390 27.56 12.23 -11.02
N TYR A 391 27.42 13.10 -12.01
CA TYR A 391 26.55 12.94 -13.17
C TYR A 391 27.38 13.08 -14.44
N TYR A 392 27.88 11.96 -14.96
CA TYR A 392 28.80 11.90 -16.08
C TYR A 392 28.13 12.31 -17.39
N SER A 393 26.86 11.94 -17.57
CA SER A 393 26.07 12.27 -18.77
C SER A 393 25.95 13.77 -19.05
N ILE A 394 25.93 14.59 -17.99
CA ILE A 394 25.83 16.06 -18.07
C ILE A 394 27.13 16.76 -17.66
N ASN A 395 28.19 15.98 -17.38
CA ASN A 395 29.48 16.45 -16.91
C ASN A 395 29.38 17.43 -15.71
N ARG A 396 28.60 17.04 -14.69
CA ARG A 396 28.43 17.82 -13.45
C ARG A 396 28.68 16.97 -12.22
N ASN A 397 29.11 17.63 -11.15
CA ASN A 397 29.12 17.06 -9.81
C ASN A 397 28.46 18.04 -8.84
N PHE A 398 27.90 17.51 -7.76
CA PHE A 398 27.26 18.27 -6.70
C PHE A 398 27.79 17.75 -5.38
N SER A 399 28.43 18.63 -4.59
CA SER A 399 28.93 18.29 -3.27
C SER A 399 27.98 18.83 -2.21
N PHE A 400 27.70 17.99 -1.22
CA PHE A 400 26.85 18.31 -0.10
C PHE A 400 27.60 18.14 1.21
N TYR A 401 27.25 18.96 2.19
CA TYR A 401 27.89 19.04 3.49
C TYR A 401 26.83 18.92 4.59
N ASP A 402 27.02 17.97 5.50
CA ASP A 402 26.22 17.85 6.72
C ASP A 402 26.96 18.48 7.90
N ASP A 403 26.50 19.67 8.31
CA ASP A 403 27.11 20.46 9.38
C ASP A 403 26.85 19.88 10.78
N ASN A 404 25.71 19.21 10.96
CA ASN A 404 25.23 18.83 12.29
C ASN A 404 25.22 17.31 12.54
N GLY A 405 25.51 16.51 11.51
CA GLY A 405 25.53 15.04 11.60
C GLY A 405 24.14 14.41 11.71
N PHE A 406 23.09 15.16 11.37
CA PHE A 406 21.69 14.69 11.41
C PHE A 406 21.17 14.27 10.02
N GLY A 407 22.03 14.29 8.99
CA GLY A 407 21.66 13.94 7.62
C GLY A 407 20.99 15.06 6.83
N ASP A 408 20.99 16.30 7.33
CA ASP A 408 20.49 17.48 6.58
C ASP A 408 21.61 18.11 5.74
N TYR A 409 21.99 17.40 4.70
CA TYR A 409 23.04 17.79 3.77
C TYR A 409 22.67 19.05 2.98
N LYS A 410 23.54 20.06 3.02
CA LYS A 410 23.42 21.31 2.25
C LYS A 410 24.38 21.34 1.07
N LEU A 411 23.93 21.85 -0.06
CA LEU A 411 24.75 21.99 -1.26
C LEU A 411 25.86 23.03 -1.02
N THR A 412 27.11 22.64 -1.27
CA THR A 412 28.27 23.51 -0.99
C THR A 412 28.39 24.68 -1.97
N THR A 413 27.75 24.58 -3.14
CA THR A 413 27.75 25.63 -4.17
C THR A 413 26.32 25.84 -4.65
N PRO A 414 25.73 27.04 -4.43
CA PRO A 414 24.34 27.28 -4.78
C PRO A 414 24.04 26.96 -6.24
N TYR A 415 23.02 26.15 -6.47
CA TYR A 415 22.53 25.87 -7.81
C TYR A 415 21.55 26.96 -8.23
N PHE A 416 22.02 27.92 -9.01
CA PHE A 416 21.15 28.91 -9.65
C PHE A 416 20.59 28.33 -10.95
N ARG A 417 19.26 28.27 -11.04
CA ARG A 417 18.59 27.93 -12.31
C ARG A 417 18.83 29.06 -13.29
N GLY A 418 19.56 28.78 -14.37
CA GLY A 418 19.47 29.59 -15.57
C GLY A 418 18.05 29.44 -16.11
N VAL A 419 17.27 30.51 -16.11
CA VAL A 419 15.94 30.52 -16.73
C VAL A 419 16.16 30.28 -18.23
N GLY A 420 15.85 29.07 -18.70
CA GLY A 420 16.07 28.70 -20.08
C GLY A 420 15.46 27.33 -20.37
N TRP A 421 14.22 27.35 -20.85
CA TRP A 421 13.69 26.38 -21.80
C TRP A 421 13.22 27.14 -23.02
#